data_AF-A0A7C7JX90-F1
#
_entry.id   AF-A0A7C7JX90-F1
#
_cell.length_a   1.000
_cell.length_b   1.000
_cell.length_c   1.000
_cell.angle_alpha   90.00
_cell.angle_beta   90.00
_cell.angle_gamma   90.00
#
_symmetry.space_group_name_H-M   'P 1'
#
loop_
_entity.id
_entity.type
_entity.pdbx_description
1 polymer ?
#
loop_
_entity_poly.entity_id
_entity_poly.type
_entity_poly.pdbx_seq_one_letter_code
_entity_poly.pdbx_strand_id
1 'polypeptide(L)'
;MKKLYDKFMKLNIKAARQRSQRRGLTFNEEKYIKRYKATLPILLWYIIVILFAKISPGFIPEIVILLIFLILTIKGLNDYFGWVKIKNTD
;
A
#
# COMPACT_ATOMS: atom_id res chain seq x y z
N MET A 1 -4.53 -13.33 9.60
CA MET A 1 -3.90 -12.43 8.60
C MET A 1 -2.77 -11.54 9.15
N LYS A 2 -2.88 -10.93 10.35
CA LYS A 2 -1.81 -10.08 10.96
C LYS A 2 -0.41 -10.72 10.96
N LYS A 3 -0.27 -11.97 11.41
CA LYS A 3 1.03 -12.68 11.45
C LYS A 3 1.74 -12.77 10.10
N LEU A 4 1.00 -13.01 9.02
CA LEU A 4 1.57 -13.15 7.68
C LEU A 4 1.99 -11.78 7.12
N TYR A 5 1.13 -10.77 7.31
CA TYR A 5 1.42 -9.38 6.99
C TYR A 5 2.69 -8.88 7.70
N ASP A 6 2.80 -9.11 9.01
CA ASP A 6 3.95 -8.70 9.81
C ASP A 6 5.23 -9.41 9.36
N LYS A 7 5.13 -10.68 8.96
CA LYS A 7 6.26 -11.45 8.43
C LYS A 7 6.74 -10.90 7.08
N PHE A 8 5.82 -10.62 6.15
CA PHE A 8 6.15 -9.97 4.87
C PHE A 8 6.72 -8.57 5.05
N MET A 9 6.19 -7.81 6.00
CA MET A 9 6.69 -6.48 6.35
C MET A 9 8.14 -6.56 6.85
N LYS A 10 8.42 -7.45 7.81
CA LYS A 10 9.79 -7.65 8.34
C LYS A 10 10.79 -8.03 7.23
N LEU A 11 10.40 -8.91 6.31
CA LEU A 11 11.25 -9.29 5.18
C LEU A 11 11.51 -8.12 4.24
N ASN A 12 10.47 -7.34 3.91
CA ASN A 12 10.59 -6.15 3.08
C ASN A 12 11.49 -5.08 3.71
N ILE A 13 11.31 -4.80 5.00
CA ILE A 13 12.16 -3.86 5.75
C ILE A 13 13.62 -4.32 5.71
N LYS A 14 13.89 -5.61 5.96
CA LYS A 14 15.25 -6.17 5.92
C LYS A 14 15.90 -5.97 4.55
N ALA A 15 15.16 -6.25 3.48
CA ALA A 15 15.65 -6.05 2.11
C ALA A 15 15.89 -4.57 1.78
N ALA A 16 14.97 -3.67 2.17
CA ALA A 16 15.09 -2.23 1.94
C ALA A 16 16.27 -1.62 2.72
N ARG A 17 16.49 -2.07 3.96
CA ARG A 17 17.64 -1.69 4.78
C ARG A 17 18.94 -2.12 4.12
N GLN A 18 19.05 -3.38 3.66
CA GLN A 18 20.24 -3.87 2.95
C GLN A 18 20.51 -3.08 1.65
N ARG A 19 19.47 -2.76 0.88
CA ARG A 19 19.61 -1.92 -0.34
C ARG A 19 20.11 -0.51 -0.01
N SER A 20 19.64 0.08 1.08
CA SER A 20 20.06 1.42 1.52
C SER A 20 21.52 1.41 2.00
N GLN A 21 21.90 0.40 2.77
CA GLN A 21 23.29 0.20 3.22
C GLN A 21 24.27 0.02 2.05
N ARG A 22 23.90 -0.77 1.03
CA ARG A 22 24.71 -0.92 -0.20
C ARG A 22 24.91 0.39 -0.95
N ARG A 23 24.00 1.36 -0.78
CA ARG A 23 24.05 2.68 -1.41
C ARG A 23 24.67 3.76 -0.50
N GLY A 24 25.14 3.40 0.70
CA GLY A 24 25.65 4.35 1.69
C GLY A 24 24.59 5.32 2.24
N LEU A 25 23.30 4.99 2.11
CA LEU A 25 22.19 5.85 2.51
C LEU A 25 21.68 5.47 3.91
N THR A 26 21.36 6.49 4.71
CA THR A 26 20.68 6.31 6.01
C THR A 26 19.27 5.77 5.82
N PHE A 27 18.94 4.65 6.47
CA PHE A 27 17.62 4.03 6.38
C PHE A 27 16.74 4.44 7.57
N ASN A 28 15.68 5.21 7.29
CA ASN A 28 14.64 5.53 8.27
C ASN A 28 13.50 4.50 8.16
N GLU A 29 13.49 3.55 9.10
CA GLU A 29 12.53 2.44 9.11
C GLU A 29 11.09 2.89 9.35
N GLU A 30 10.85 3.81 10.28
CA GLU A 30 9.50 4.30 10.59
C GLU A 30 8.86 4.97 9.37
N LYS A 31 9.63 5.83 8.69
CA LYS A 31 9.18 6.49 7.47
C LYS A 31 8.93 5.48 6.35
N TYR A 32 9.75 4.44 6.24
CA TYR A 32 9.54 3.36 5.30
C TYR A 32 8.25 2.59 5.57
N ILE A 33 8.01 2.20 6.83
CA ILE A 33 6.79 1.48 7.25
C ILE A 33 5.56 2.32 6.96
N LYS A 34 5.58 3.63 7.28
CA LYS A 34 4.46 4.54 7.03
C LYS A 34 4.13 4.63 5.54
N ARG A 35 5.15 4.79 4.69
CA ARG A 35 4.98 4.79 3.23
C ARG A 35 4.42 3.47 2.74
N TYR A 36 5.02 2.36 3.15
CA TYR A 36 4.61 1.04 2.72
C TYR A 36 3.16 0.75 3.08
N LYS A 37 2.74 1.07 4.31
CA LYS A 37 1.35 0.95 4.76
C LYS A 37 0.37 1.77 3.92
N ALA A 38 0.73 3.00 3.59
CA ALA A 38 -0.08 3.88 2.76
C ALA A 38 -0.20 3.39 1.31
N THR A 39 0.87 2.84 0.74
CA THR A 39 0.90 2.42 -0.66
C THR A 39 0.35 1.00 -0.90
N LEU A 40 0.41 0.13 0.12
CA LEU A 40 0.07 -1.28 -0.06
C LEU A 40 -1.37 -1.53 -0.54
N PRO A 41 -2.42 -0.84 -0.02
CA PRO A 41 -3.79 -1.02 -0.51
C PRO A 41 -3.92 -0.68 -1.99
N ILE A 42 -3.23 0.37 -2.45
CA ILE A 42 -3.22 0.81 -3.85
C ILE A 42 -2.55 -0.27 -4.73
N LEU A 43 -1.42 -0.80 -4.27
CA LEU A 43 -0.70 -1.86 -4.99
C LEU A 43 -1.53 -3.14 -5.12
N LEU A 44 -2.21 -3.55 -4.04
CA LEU A 44 -3.08 -4.72 -4.04
C LEU A 44 -4.29 -4.52 -4.97
N TRP A 45 -4.89 -3.34 -4.97
CA TRP A 45 -5.96 -2.99 -5.90
C TRP A 45 -5.52 -3.14 -7.36
N TYR A 46 -4.34 -2.63 -7.69
CA TYR A 46 -3.80 -2.73 -9.04
C TYR A 46 -3.60 -4.19 -9.50
N ILE A 47 -3.09 -5.05 -8.61
CA ILE A 47 -2.94 -6.49 -8.89
C ILE A 47 -4.31 -7.13 -9.17
N ILE A 48 -5.33 -6.80 -8.36
CA ILE A 48 -6.70 -7.30 -8.55
C ILE A 48 -7.24 -6.87 -9.92
N VAL A 49 -7.09 -5.58 -10.28
CA VAL A 49 -7.55 -5.05 -11.57
C VAL A 49 -6.89 -5.78 -12.74
N ILE A 50 -5.57 -6.02 -12.69
CA ILE A 50 -4.86 -6.75 -13.74
C ILE A 50 -5.36 -8.19 -13.88
N LEU A 51 -5.55 -8.88 -12.75
CA LEU A 51 -6.06 -10.26 -12.74
C LEU A 51 -7.48 -10.31 -13.33
N PHE A 52 -8.35 -9.38 -12.92
CA PHE A 52 -9.71 -9.27 -13.44
C PHE A 52 -9.73 -8.94 -14.94
N ALA A 53 -8.91 -7.99 -15.39
CA ALA A 53 -8.82 -7.62 -16.80
C ALA A 53 -8.43 -8.81 -17.70
N LYS A 54 -7.63 -9.76 -17.17
CA LYS A 54 -7.27 -10.99 -17.90
C LYS A 54 -8.38 -12.04 -17.92
N ILE A 55 -9.18 -12.13 -16.86
CA ILE A 55 -10.20 -13.18 -16.72
C ILE A 55 -11.53 -12.75 -17.36
N SER A 56 -11.91 -11.49 -17.23
CA SER A 56 -13.18 -10.97 -17.72
C SER A 56 -13.04 -9.54 -18.24
N PRO A 57 -12.52 -9.38 -19.48
CA PRO A 57 -12.40 -8.07 -20.10
C PRO A 57 -13.79 -7.41 -20.23
N GLY A 58 -13.93 -6.18 -19.72
CA GLY A 58 -15.17 -5.39 -19.86
C GLY A 58 -16.24 -5.60 -18.77
N PHE A 59 -16.02 -6.47 -17.79
CA PHE A 59 -17.01 -6.74 -16.72
C PHE A 59 -17.15 -5.59 -15.72
N ILE A 60 -16.05 -4.87 -15.44
CA ILE A 60 -16.05 -3.74 -14.52
C ILE A 60 -15.92 -2.46 -15.34
N PRO A 61 -16.90 -1.53 -15.25
CA PRO A 61 -16.80 -0.24 -15.89
C PRO A 61 -15.54 0.50 -15.44
N GLU A 62 -14.82 1.11 -16.38
CA GLU A 62 -13.59 1.86 -16.10
C GLU A 62 -13.78 2.91 -15.01
N ILE A 63 -14.94 3.59 -14.99
CA ILE A 63 -15.30 4.58 -13.98
C ILE A 63 -15.26 4.01 -12.55
N VAL A 64 -15.66 2.74 -12.36
CA VAL A 64 -15.64 2.07 -11.05
C VAL A 64 -14.20 1.79 -10.64
N ILE A 65 -13.36 1.37 -11.59
CA ILE A 65 -11.94 1.12 -11.33
C ILE A 65 -11.23 2.40 -10.88
N LEU A 66 -11.50 3.51 -11.57
CA LEU A 66 -10.94 4.82 -11.29
C LEU A 66 -11.43 5.38 -9.94
N LEU A 67 -12.71 5.23 -9.61
CA LEU A 67 -13.27 5.67 -8.33
C LEU A 67 -12.64 4.94 -7.15
N ILE A 68 -12.51 3.61 -7.23
CA ILE A 68 -11.87 2.82 -6.16
C ILE A 68 -10.39 3.21 -6.03
N PHE A 69 -9.70 3.39 -7.15
CA PHE A 69 -8.31 3.86 -7.15
C PHE A 69 -8.16 5.25 -6.49
N LEU A 70 -9.07 6.18 -6.78
CA LEU A 70 -9.09 7.51 -6.18
C LEU A 70 -9.31 7.45 -4.67
N ILE A 71 -10.30 6.67 -4.21
CA ILE A 71 -10.59 6.48 -2.78
C ILE A 71 -9.38 5.89 -2.05
N LEU A 72 -8.74 4.87 -2.63
CA LEU A 72 -7.56 4.24 -2.04
C LEU A 72 -6.35 5.19 -2.00
N THR A 73 -6.18 6.01 -3.04
CA THR A 73 -5.15 7.05 -3.08
C THR A 73 -5.36 8.08 -1.98
N ILE A 74 -6.58 8.61 -1.85
CA ILE A 74 -6.93 9.58 -0.80
C ILE A 74 -6.70 8.97 0.58
N LYS A 75 -7.13 7.72 0.80
CA LYS A 75 -6.91 7.01 2.05
C LYS A 75 -5.41 6.80 2.34
N GLY A 76 -4.63 6.39 1.34
CA GLY A 76 -3.18 6.20 1.49
C GLY A 76 -2.47 7.51 1.82
N LEU A 77 -2.82 8.61 1.14
CA LEU A 77 -2.31 9.94 1.47
C LEU A 77 -2.69 10.34 2.90
N ASN A 78 -3.94 10.08 3.31
CA ASN A 78 -4.39 10.34 4.66
C ASN A 78 -3.64 9.52 5.71
N ASP A 79 -3.39 8.24 5.47
CA ASP A 79 -2.62 7.38 6.39
C ASP A 79 -1.14 7.81 6.46
N TYR A 80 -0.59 8.36 5.37
CA TYR A 80 0.78 8.86 5.32
C TYR A 80 0.96 10.24 5.98
N PHE A 81 0.05 11.19 5.75
CA PHE A 81 0.16 12.54 6.30
C PHE A 81 -0.57 12.69 7.64
N GLY A 82 -1.58 11.87 7.91
CA GLY A 82 -2.38 11.90 9.13
C GLY A 82 -3.39 13.05 9.20
N TRP A 83 -3.89 13.55 8.06
CA TRP A 83 -4.78 14.73 8.00
C TRP A 83 -6.12 14.51 8.72
N VAL A 84 -6.71 13.34 8.57
CA VAL A 84 -7.99 12.97 9.18
C VAL A 84 -7.78 11.74 10.06
N LYS A 85 -7.95 11.92 11.38
CA LYS A 85 -7.99 10.82 12.34
C LYS A 85 -9.44 10.38 12.49
N ILE A 86 -9.78 9.22 11.94
CA ILE A 86 -11.07 8.58 12.22
C ILE A 86 -11.01 8.11 13.68
N LYS A 87 -11.75 8.79 14.56
CA LYS A 87 -11.87 8.41 15.97
C LYS A 87 -12.95 7.34 16.04
N ASN A 88 -12.56 6.08 16.18
CA ASN A 88 -13.53 5.04 16.52
C ASN A 88 -14.05 5.36 17.93
N THR A 89 -15.37 5.55 18.05
CA THR A 89 -16.05 5.50 19.34
C THR A 89 -16.33 4.01 19.57
N ASP A 90 -15.77 3.47 20.65
CA ASP A 90 -15.80 2.04 21.02
C ASP A 90 -17.22 1.46 21.09
#